data_AF-K7FE93-F1
#
_entry.id   AF-K7FE93-F1
#
_cell.length_a   1.000
_cell.length_b   1.000
_cell.length_c   1.000
_cell.angle_alpha   90.00
_cell.angle_beta   90.00
_cell.angle_gamma   90.00
#
_symmetry.space_group_name_H-M   'P 1'
#
loop_
_entity.id
_entity.type
_entity.pdbx_description
1 polymer ?
#
loop_
_entity_poly.entity_id
_entity_poly.type
_entity_poly.pdbx_seq_one_letter_code
_entity_poly.pdbx_strand_id
1 'polypeptide(L)'
;IKQTHSLTVLLKRCSEQLLAEYVRHQGEPFSSANFQPPAMTVPGLPSPPVSLEAWLALSDGERLWHLAVAYAALPGLLGAVPQQQQQQDDLNPLASELHRQLDGAARQCRGLAVNLEGLMGALGVPGPP
;
A
#
# COMPACT_ATOMS: atom_id res chain seq x y z
N ILE A 1 19.66 4.75 -2.49
CA ILE A 1 18.96 6.05 -2.30
C ILE A 1 18.21 6.51 -3.56
N LYS A 2 18.87 6.87 -4.69
CA LYS A 2 18.16 7.34 -5.91
C LYS A 2 17.09 6.36 -6.42
N GLN A 3 17.42 5.07 -6.52
CA GLN A 3 16.48 4.03 -6.91
C GLN A 3 15.28 3.92 -5.96
N THR A 4 15.54 3.86 -4.65
CA THR A 4 14.50 3.83 -3.60
C THR A 4 13.57 5.03 -3.71
N HIS A 5 14.12 6.24 -3.91
CA HIS A 5 13.32 7.45 -4.11
C HIS A 5 12.45 7.38 -5.37
N SER A 6 13.02 6.96 -6.51
CA SER A 6 12.26 6.78 -7.75
C SER A 6 11.12 5.75 -7.58
N LEU A 7 11.35 4.67 -6.85
CA LEU A 7 10.34 3.67 -6.55
C LEU A 7 9.23 4.22 -5.66
N THR A 8 9.54 5.00 -4.63
CA THR A 8 8.52 5.62 -3.77
C THR A 8 7.63 6.59 -4.54
N VAL A 9 8.22 7.43 -5.41
CA VAL A 9 7.45 8.35 -6.27
C VAL A 9 6.54 7.59 -7.23
N LEU A 10 7.04 6.51 -7.83
CA LEU A 10 6.25 5.65 -8.71
C LEU A 10 5.08 5.01 -7.94
N LEU A 11 5.33 4.45 -6.76
CA LEU A 11 4.32 3.83 -5.91
C LEU A 11 3.23 4.80 -5.49
N LYS A 12 3.58 6.05 -5.15
CA LYS A 12 2.57 7.09 -4.88
C LYS A 12 1.64 7.25 -6.09
N ARG A 13 2.20 7.45 -7.28
CA ARG A 13 1.40 7.63 -8.49
C ARG A 13 0.54 6.39 -8.81
N CYS A 14 1.10 5.20 -8.68
CA CYS A 14 0.38 3.95 -8.88
C CYS A 14 -0.74 3.75 -7.85
N SER A 15 -0.56 4.17 -6.61
CA SER A 15 -1.59 4.07 -5.56
C SER A 15 -2.80 4.98 -5.83
N GLU A 16 -2.56 6.21 -6.32
CA GLU A 16 -3.63 7.13 -6.70
C GLU A 16 -4.45 6.57 -7.88
N GLN A 17 -3.77 6.00 -8.88
CA GLN A 17 -4.42 5.36 -10.02
C GLN A 17 -5.21 4.11 -9.62
N LEU A 18 -4.60 3.25 -8.80
CA LEU A 18 -5.23 2.03 -8.31
C LEU A 18 -6.49 2.32 -7.49
N LEU A 19 -6.46 3.34 -6.63
CA LEU A 19 -7.63 3.76 -5.86
C LEU A 19 -8.76 4.23 -6.78
N ALA A 20 -8.43 5.04 -7.80
CA ALA A 20 -9.42 5.52 -8.76
C ALA A 20 -10.07 4.37 -9.54
N GLU A 21 -9.28 3.42 -10.01
CA GLU A 21 -9.79 2.22 -10.70
C GLU A 21 -10.63 1.34 -9.78
N TYR A 22 -10.17 1.12 -8.54
CA TYR A 22 -10.90 0.34 -7.55
C TYR A 22 -12.29 0.92 -7.29
N VAL A 23 -12.37 2.23 -7.01
CA VAL A 23 -13.63 2.94 -6.73
C VAL A 23 -14.56 2.93 -7.94
N ARG A 24 -14.01 3.12 -9.16
CA ARG A 24 -14.78 3.07 -10.41
C ARG A 24 -15.49 1.72 -10.58
N HIS A 25 -14.84 0.63 -10.18
CA HIS A 25 -15.39 -0.72 -10.29
C HIS A 25 -16.38 -1.09 -9.18
N GLN A 26 -16.43 -0.37 -8.05
CA GLN A 26 -17.42 -0.63 -7.00
C GLN A 26 -18.85 -0.19 -7.36
N GLY A 27 -19.02 0.63 -8.40
CA GLY A 27 -20.32 1.15 -8.82
C GLY A 27 -20.95 2.13 -7.82
N GLU A 28 -22.22 2.48 -8.03
CA GLU A 28 -22.94 3.38 -7.14
C GLU A 28 -23.15 2.75 -5.74
N PRO A 29 -22.99 3.52 -4.65
CA PRO A 29 -22.76 4.97 -4.60
C PRO A 29 -21.28 5.39 -4.69
N PHE A 30 -20.34 4.44 -4.66
CA PHE A 30 -18.91 4.71 -4.57
C PHE A 30 -18.33 5.40 -5.82
N SER A 31 -18.88 5.12 -7.00
CA SER A 31 -18.46 5.76 -8.26
C SER A 31 -18.93 7.22 -8.41
N SER A 32 -19.78 7.72 -7.52
CA SER A 32 -20.32 9.08 -7.61
C SER A 32 -19.32 10.12 -7.11
N ALA A 33 -19.07 11.15 -7.93
CA ALA A 33 -18.11 12.21 -7.62
C ALA A 33 -18.46 13.01 -6.34
N ASN A 34 -19.73 12.99 -5.92
CA ASN A 34 -20.22 13.70 -4.74
C ASN A 34 -20.40 12.77 -3.53
N PHE A 35 -20.14 11.47 -3.68
CA PHE A 35 -20.26 10.53 -2.58
C PHE A 35 -19.07 10.67 -1.65
N GLN A 36 -19.36 11.07 -0.41
CA GLN A 36 -18.42 11.03 0.69
C GLN A 36 -18.80 9.81 1.55
N PRO A 37 -18.02 8.72 1.51
CA PRO A 37 -18.30 7.60 2.39
C PRO A 37 -18.24 8.09 3.85
N PRO A 38 -19.17 7.66 4.72
CA PRO A 38 -19.11 8.01 6.12
C PRO A 38 -17.78 7.55 6.71
N ALA A 39 -17.19 8.38 7.57
CA ALA A 39 -15.99 7.99 8.29
C ALA A 39 -16.30 6.74 9.13
N MET A 40 -15.83 5.58 8.66
CA MET A 40 -16.11 4.29 9.25
C MET A 40 -14.82 3.70 9.78
N THR A 41 -14.75 3.51 11.09
CA THR A 41 -13.71 2.68 11.69
C THR A 41 -14.08 1.23 11.44
N VAL A 42 -13.43 0.60 10.46
CA VAL A 42 -13.63 -0.83 10.19
C VAL A 42 -12.71 -1.64 11.11
N PRO A 43 -13.26 -2.48 12.00
CA PRO A 43 -12.44 -3.34 12.85
C PRO A 43 -11.51 -4.21 12.00
N GLY A 44 -10.22 -4.23 12.32
CA GLY A 44 -9.21 -5.02 11.60
C GLY A 44 -8.60 -4.35 10.37
N LEU A 45 -9.05 -3.14 9.98
CA LEU A 45 -8.36 -2.35 8.97
C LEU A 45 -7.09 -1.73 9.61
N PRO A 46 -5.90 -1.96 9.03
CA PRO A 46 -4.66 -1.46 9.62
C PRO A 46 -4.61 0.07 9.56
N SER A 47 -4.40 0.67 10.72
CA SER A 47 -4.10 2.09 10.85
C SER A 47 -2.59 2.32 10.72
N PRO A 48 -2.15 3.51 10.29
CA PRO A 48 -0.74 3.90 10.41
C PRO A 48 -0.28 3.69 11.87
N PRO A 49 0.85 3.01 12.10
CA PRO A 49 1.30 2.67 13.45
C PRO A 49 1.73 3.90 14.26
N VAL A 50 1.92 5.05 13.60
CA VAL A 50 2.37 6.32 14.18
C VAL A 50 1.56 7.48 13.61
N SER A 51 1.26 8.48 14.45
CA SER A 51 0.61 9.72 14.00
C SER A 51 1.55 10.56 13.12
N LEU A 52 1.02 11.53 12.38
CA LEU A 52 1.84 12.44 11.57
C LEU A 52 2.84 13.22 12.42
N GLU A 53 2.42 13.69 13.59
CA GLU A 53 3.28 14.43 14.51
C GLU A 53 4.44 13.56 15.02
N ALA A 54 4.13 12.32 15.43
CA ALA A 54 5.14 11.35 15.84
C ALA A 54 6.09 11.01 14.67
N TRP A 55 5.55 10.80 13.47
CA TRP A 55 6.31 10.54 12.26
C TRP A 55 7.33 11.64 11.96
N LEU A 56 6.93 12.90 12.11
CA LEU A 56 7.80 14.05 11.87
C LEU A 56 8.93 14.16 12.91
N ALA A 57 8.76 13.59 14.11
CA ALA A 57 9.78 13.55 15.15
C ALA A 57 10.78 12.38 15.01
N LEU A 58 10.47 11.36 14.19
CA LEU A 58 11.34 10.21 13.98
C LEU A 58 12.62 10.56 13.24
N SER A 59 13.71 9.89 13.61
CA SER A 59 14.98 9.87 12.87
C SER A 59 14.83 9.15 11.51
N ASP A 60 15.78 9.37 10.62
CA ASP A 60 15.80 8.71 9.31
C ASP A 60 15.83 7.17 9.42
N GLY A 61 16.57 6.64 10.40
CA GLY A 61 16.65 5.20 10.65
C GLY A 61 15.31 4.62 11.10
N GLU A 62 14.60 5.29 12.01
CA GLU A 62 13.27 4.88 12.47
C GLU A 62 12.23 4.98 11.35
N ARG A 63 12.28 6.05 10.53
CA ARG A 63 11.41 6.18 9.37
C ARG A 63 11.63 5.04 8.37
N LEU A 64 12.90 4.72 8.08
CA LEU A 64 13.23 3.58 7.22
C LEU A 64 12.68 2.27 7.75
N TRP A 65 12.80 2.04 9.06
CA TRP A 65 12.27 0.86 9.73
C TRP A 65 10.74 0.77 9.57
N HIS A 66 10.01 1.86 9.87
CA HIS A 66 8.55 1.88 9.71
C HIS A 66 8.11 1.73 8.26
N LEU A 67 8.85 2.32 7.30
CA LEU A 67 8.57 2.13 5.87
C LEU A 67 8.77 0.66 5.47
N ALA A 68 9.84 0.01 5.90
CA ALA A 68 10.10 -1.40 5.58
C ALA A 68 8.97 -2.30 6.08
N VAL A 69 8.54 -2.13 7.33
CA VAL A 69 7.40 -2.87 7.92
C VAL A 69 6.10 -2.61 7.14
N ALA A 70 5.81 -1.34 6.82
CA ALA A 70 4.59 -1.00 6.09
C ALA A 70 4.57 -1.63 4.69
N TYR A 71 5.66 -1.52 3.92
CA TYR A 71 5.74 -2.10 2.58
C TYR A 71 5.80 -3.63 2.58
N ALA A 72 6.25 -4.26 3.67
CA ALA A 72 6.16 -5.72 3.84
C ALA A 72 4.71 -6.19 4.10
N ALA A 73 3.90 -5.39 4.80
CA ALA A 73 2.51 -5.73 5.11
C ALA A 73 1.51 -5.42 3.98
N LEU A 74 1.74 -4.35 3.21
CA LEU A 74 0.85 -3.88 2.14
C LEU A 74 0.42 -4.94 1.11
N PRO A 75 1.30 -5.85 0.63
CA PRO A 75 0.88 -6.92 -0.28
C PRO A 75 -0.30 -7.73 0.24
N GLY A 76 -0.33 -8.01 1.55
CA GLY A 76 -1.42 -8.77 2.16
C GLY A 76 -2.77 -8.06 2.10
N LEU A 77 -2.77 -6.73 2.06
CA LEU A 77 -3.96 -5.87 2.01
C LEU A 77 -4.41 -5.54 0.57
N LEU A 78 -3.49 -5.70 -0.39
CA LEU A 78 -3.73 -5.46 -1.81
C LEU A 78 -4.26 -6.71 -2.52
N GLY A 79 -4.67 -7.76 -1.79
CA GLY A 79 -5.15 -8.99 -2.40
C GLY A 79 -4.08 -10.01 -2.75
N ALA A 80 -2.83 -9.87 -2.26
CA ALA A 80 -1.89 -11.01 -2.31
C ALA A 80 -2.31 -12.15 -1.37
N VAL A 81 -3.35 -11.96 -0.55
CA VAL A 81 -4.03 -13.03 0.20
C VAL A 81 -5.15 -13.59 -0.67
N PRO A 82 -5.21 -14.92 -0.88
CA PRO A 82 -6.21 -15.57 -1.74
C PRO A 82 -7.67 -15.17 -1.46
N GLN A 83 -8.02 -14.88 -0.21
CA GLN A 83 -9.38 -14.48 0.17
C GLN A 83 -9.80 -13.12 -0.38
N GLN A 84 -8.91 -12.13 -0.42
CA GLN A 84 -9.24 -10.82 -0.99
C GLN A 84 -9.28 -10.86 -2.52
N GLN A 85 -8.40 -11.64 -3.13
CA GLN A 85 -8.45 -11.89 -4.57
C GLN A 85 -9.77 -12.56 -4.95
N GLN A 86 -10.18 -13.60 -4.21
CA GLN A 86 -11.47 -14.26 -4.40
C GLN A 86 -12.64 -13.28 -4.28
N GLN A 87 -12.63 -12.39 -3.28
CA GLN A 87 -13.67 -11.37 -3.14
C GLN A 87 -13.75 -10.45 -4.37
N GLN A 88 -12.63 -10.04 -4.95
CA GLN A 88 -12.64 -9.23 -6.16
C GLN A 88 -13.05 -10.01 -7.40
N ASP A 89 -12.67 -11.29 -7.50
CA ASP A 89 -13.14 -12.17 -8.57
C ASP A 89 -14.67 -12.40 -8.48
N ASP A 90 -15.23 -12.49 -7.27
CA ASP A 90 -16.67 -12.66 -7.05
C ASP A 90 -17.45 -11.36 -7.32
N LEU A 91 -16.92 -10.21 -6.86
CA LEU A 91 -17.59 -8.89 -6.99
C LEU A 91 -17.40 -8.26 -8.38
N ASN A 92 -16.21 -8.42 -8.96
CA ASN A 92 -15.76 -7.75 -10.17
C ASN A 92 -15.08 -8.72 -11.17
N PRO A 93 -15.74 -9.82 -11.59
CA PRO A 93 -15.13 -10.88 -12.39
C PRO A 93 -14.58 -10.41 -13.75
N LEU A 94 -15.09 -9.29 -14.28
CA LEU A 94 -14.66 -8.72 -15.56
C LEU A 94 -13.59 -7.63 -15.43
N ALA A 95 -13.20 -7.27 -14.20
CA ALA A 95 -12.23 -6.20 -13.93
C ALA A 95 -10.78 -6.71 -13.99
N SER A 96 -10.41 -7.38 -15.08
CA SER A 96 -9.08 -7.96 -15.29
C SER A 96 -7.93 -6.96 -15.11
N GLU A 97 -8.15 -5.70 -15.52
CA GLU A 97 -7.17 -4.63 -15.33
C GLU A 97 -7.00 -4.24 -13.86
N LEU A 98 -8.09 -4.22 -13.06
CA LEU A 98 -8.02 -4.00 -11.62
C LEU A 98 -7.19 -5.10 -10.95
N HIS A 99 -7.43 -6.36 -11.29
CA HIS A 99 -6.69 -7.49 -10.71
C HIS A 99 -5.20 -7.41 -11.07
N ARG A 100 -4.89 -7.06 -12.32
CA ARG A 100 -3.51 -6.84 -12.78
C ARG A 100 -2.82 -5.70 -12.02
N GLN A 101 -3.52 -4.61 -11.75
CA GLN A 101 -2.98 -3.47 -11.02
C GLN A 101 -2.76 -3.78 -9.54
N LEU A 102 -3.67 -4.51 -8.89
CA LEU A 102 -3.53 -4.97 -7.50
C LEU A 102 -2.28 -5.85 -7.33
N ASP A 103 -2.13 -6.86 -8.19
CA ASP A 103 -0.98 -7.77 -8.19
C ASP A 103 0.33 -7.04 -8.55
N GLY A 104 0.28 -6.09 -9.49
CA GLY A 104 1.38 -5.19 -9.79
C GLY A 104 1.84 -4.35 -8.59
N ALA A 105 0.90 -3.73 -7.88
CA ALA A 105 1.16 -2.93 -6.69
C ALA A 105 1.73 -3.80 -5.54
N ALA A 106 1.19 -5.01 -5.34
CA ALA A 106 1.70 -5.95 -4.35
C ALA A 106 3.17 -6.33 -4.62
N ARG A 107 3.53 -6.61 -5.88
CA ARG A 107 4.93 -6.86 -6.27
C ARG A 107 5.83 -5.65 -6.04
N GLN A 108 5.37 -4.45 -6.39
CA GLN A 108 6.14 -3.22 -6.17
C GLN A 108 6.41 -2.97 -4.69
N CYS A 109 5.42 -3.21 -3.81
CA CYS A 109 5.58 -3.12 -2.36
C CYS A 109 6.64 -4.09 -1.85
N ARG A 110 6.60 -5.37 -2.27
CA ARG A 110 7.64 -6.36 -1.90
C ARG A 110 9.03 -5.92 -2.34
N GLY A 111 9.17 -5.47 -3.58
CA GLY A 111 10.45 -5.00 -4.11
C GLY A 111 10.99 -3.78 -3.36
N LEU A 112 10.11 -2.87 -2.93
CA LEU A 112 10.51 -1.70 -2.14
C LEU A 112 10.92 -2.10 -0.72
N ALA A 113 10.22 -3.02 -0.08
CA ALA A 113 10.59 -3.54 1.25
C ALA A 113 12.02 -4.10 1.23
N VAL A 114 12.36 -4.95 0.25
CA VAL A 114 13.72 -5.49 0.08
C VAL A 114 14.76 -4.39 -0.15
N ASN A 115 14.43 -3.38 -0.96
CA ASN A 115 15.35 -2.25 -1.19
C ASN A 115 15.56 -1.38 0.06
N LEU A 116 14.55 -1.26 0.91
CA LEU A 116 14.65 -0.55 2.19
C LEU A 116 15.51 -1.33 3.17
N GLU A 117 15.31 -2.64 3.31
CA GLU A 117 16.14 -3.52 4.14
C GLU A 117 17.62 -3.47 3.72
N GLY A 118 17.90 -3.56 2.41
CA GLY A 118 19.27 -3.45 1.89
C GLY A 118 19.91 -2.09 2.19
N LEU A 119 19.12 -1.00 2.14
CA LEU A 119 19.57 0.35 2.49
C LEU A 119 19.80 0.49 4.00
N MET A 120 18.93 -0.09 4.83
CA MET A 120 19.11 -0.14 6.28
C MET A 120 20.40 -0.86 6.65
N GLY A 121 20.66 -2.03 6.05
CA GLY A 121 21.90 -2.77 6.23
C GLY A 121 23.15 -1.96 5.84
N ALA A 122 23.10 -1.25 4.70
CA ALA A 122 24.21 -0.40 4.26
C ALA A 122 24.46 0.81 5.18
N LEU A 123 23.43 1.29 5.88
CA LEU A 123 23.53 2.40 6.84
C LEU A 123 23.78 1.93 8.28
N GLY A 124 23.87 0.62 8.53
CA GLY A 124 24.00 0.06 9.87
C GLY A 124 22.75 0.20 10.74
N VAL A 125 21.59 0.42 10.13
CA VAL A 125 20.29 0.46 10.81
C VAL A 125 19.78 -0.98 10.95
N PRO A 126 19.41 -1.44 12.14
CA PRO A 126 18.89 -2.80 12.33
C PRO A 126 17.55 -2.95 11.59
N GLY A 127 17.40 -4.06 10.85
CA GLY A 127 16.18 -4.40 10.15
C GLY A 127 15.00 -4.70 11.08
N PRO A 128 13.76 -4.64 10.58
CA PRO A 128 12.60 -5.17 11.30
C PRO A 128 12.71 -6.70 11.50
N PRO A 129 12.14 -7.23 12.60
CA PRO A 129 12.12 -8.68 12.89
C PRO A 129 11.24 -9.48 11.93
#